data_AF-W2SWY3-F1
#
_entry.id   AF-W2SWY3-F1
#
_cell.length_a   1.000
_cell.length_b   1.000
_cell.length_c   1.000
_cell.angle_alpha   90.00
_cell.angle_beta   90.00
_cell.angle_gamma   90.00
#
_symmetry.space_group_name_H-M   'P 1'
#
loop_
_entity.id
_entity.type
_entity.pdbx_description
1 polymer ?
#
loop_
_entity_poly.entity_id
_entity_poly.type
_entity_poly.pdbx_seq_one_letter_code
_entity_poly.pdbx_strand_id
1 'polypeptide(L)'
;MLRLEKVSSCLVDASSYKDDLDKESREWKMFNKVGSCSWGSFLWFSSCWILYLLEKLETVLCAEGVRSASDDCASLPHILSLLTLADCTDSLTARLVSDLIYPKLVRPSKDHYELLKAVFAGVKKMRANWSELLGPKYSGSIQAFLDQTLLTFLLTFVDK
;
A
#
# COMPACT_ATOMS: atom_id res chain seq x y z
N MET A 1 -6.76 15.51 -12.50
CA MET A 1 -6.64 16.70 -11.63
C MET A 1 -7.17 16.43 -10.21
N LEU A 2 -8.33 15.77 -10.03
CA LEU A 2 -8.96 15.46 -8.72
C LEU A 2 -8.24 14.44 -7.78
N ARG A 3 -7.06 13.90 -8.14
CA ARG A 3 -6.41 12.80 -7.37
C ARG A 3 -5.20 13.23 -6.54
N LEU A 4 -4.51 14.29 -6.95
CA LEU A 4 -3.50 14.96 -6.13
C LEU A 4 -4.15 15.69 -4.93
N GLU A 5 -5.42 16.08 -5.06
CA GLU A 5 -6.18 16.68 -3.98
C GLU A 5 -6.43 15.73 -2.81
N LYS A 6 -6.50 14.40 -3.01
CA LYS A 6 -6.60 13.42 -1.90
C LYS A 6 -5.28 13.20 -1.17
N VAL A 7 -4.16 13.20 -1.90
CA VAL A 7 -2.83 13.14 -1.29
C VAL A 7 -2.52 14.45 -0.58
N SER A 8 -2.89 15.57 -1.20
CA SER A 8 -2.85 16.89 -0.60
C SER A 8 -3.80 17.01 0.59
N SER A 9 -4.99 16.42 0.56
CA SER A 9 -5.91 16.45 1.71
C SER A 9 -5.34 15.66 2.86
N CYS A 10 -4.74 14.48 2.64
CA CYS A 10 -4.04 13.77 3.72
C CYS A 10 -2.87 14.58 4.32
N LEU A 11 -2.13 15.32 3.49
CA LEU A 11 -1.05 16.22 3.95
C LEU A 11 -1.61 17.48 4.66
N VAL A 12 -2.72 18.03 4.17
CA VAL A 12 -3.39 19.21 4.73
C VAL A 12 -4.11 18.85 6.03
N ASP A 13 -4.76 17.69 6.13
CA ASP A 13 -5.37 17.14 7.35
C ASP A 13 -4.30 16.84 8.41
N ALA A 14 -3.12 16.36 8.00
CA ALA A 14 -1.97 16.23 8.90
C ALA A 14 -1.45 17.60 9.39
N SER A 15 -1.61 18.66 8.59
CA SER A 15 -1.26 20.04 8.98
C SER A 15 -2.34 20.74 9.82
N SER A 16 -3.62 20.43 9.59
CA SER A 16 -4.77 20.93 10.36
C SER A 16 -4.89 20.22 11.73
N TYR A 17 -4.27 19.05 11.90
CA TYR A 17 -4.17 18.38 13.21
C TYR A 17 -3.38 19.17 14.26
N LYS A 18 -2.64 20.22 13.87
CA LYS A 18 -2.10 21.20 14.84
C LYS A 18 -3.19 22.05 15.50
N ASP A 19 -4.29 22.27 14.78
CA ASP A 19 -5.38 23.16 15.18
C ASP A 19 -6.62 22.37 15.68
N ASP A 20 -6.84 21.12 15.22
CA ASP A 20 -7.98 20.26 15.57
C ASP A 20 -7.62 19.09 16.52
N LEU A 21 -6.61 19.25 17.39
CA LEU A 21 -6.52 18.41 18.58
C LEU A 21 -7.67 18.75 19.51
N ASP A 22 -8.77 18.02 19.34
CA ASP A 22 -9.91 18.00 20.24
C ASP A 22 -9.40 17.88 21.69
N LYS A 23 -9.61 18.94 22.48
CA LYS A 23 -9.15 19.09 23.87
C LYS A 23 -9.69 18.01 24.83
N GLU A 24 -10.49 17.06 24.33
CA GLU A 24 -11.12 15.98 25.08
C GLU A 24 -10.61 14.56 24.77
N SER A 25 -9.78 14.34 23.75
CA SER A 25 -9.22 13.00 23.51
C SER A 25 -8.41 12.53 24.72
N ARG A 26 -8.55 11.24 25.08
CA ARG A 26 -7.86 10.59 26.22
C ARG A 26 -6.33 10.75 26.12
N GLU A 27 -5.82 10.91 24.91
CA GLU A 27 -4.42 11.17 24.58
C GLU A 27 -4.01 12.62 24.95
N TRP A 28 -4.88 13.61 24.80
CA TRP A 28 -4.68 15.01 25.22
C TRP A 28 -4.58 15.18 26.74
N LYS A 29 -5.34 14.39 27.50
CA LYS A 29 -5.23 14.34 28.96
C LYS A 29 -3.92 13.68 29.43
N MET A 30 -3.34 12.77 28.64
CA MET A 30 -1.97 12.31 28.87
C MET A 30 -0.94 13.37 28.48
N PHE A 31 -1.14 14.12 27.40
CA PHE A 31 -0.25 15.21 26.96
C PHE A 31 -0.11 16.35 28.00
N ASN A 32 -1.21 16.79 28.63
CA ASN A 32 -1.13 17.85 29.64
C ASN A 32 -0.59 17.39 31.00
N LYS A 33 -0.71 16.11 31.34
CA LYS A 33 -0.19 15.58 32.61
C LYS A 33 1.32 15.32 32.56
N VAL A 34 1.90 15.26 31.36
CA VAL A 34 3.35 15.11 31.09
C VAL A 34 4.00 16.48 30.76
N GLY A 35 3.27 17.59 30.91
CA GLY A 35 3.78 18.97 30.73
C GLY A 35 4.83 19.44 31.75
N SER A 36 5.38 18.54 32.57
CA SER A 36 6.41 18.83 33.56
C SER A 36 7.70 18.01 33.36
N CYS A 37 7.97 17.51 32.15
CA CYS A 37 9.18 16.72 31.90
C CYS A 37 9.93 17.14 30.62
N SER A 38 11.17 17.60 30.84
CA SER A 38 12.42 17.42 30.07
C SER A 38 12.38 17.34 28.54
N TRP A 39 13.35 17.99 27.89
CA TRP A 39 13.64 17.96 26.44
C TRP A 39 13.66 16.55 25.80
N GLY A 40 13.88 15.49 26.58
CA GLY A 40 13.74 14.10 26.12
C GLY A 40 12.32 13.72 25.68
N SER A 41 11.29 14.32 26.26
CA SER A 41 9.88 14.10 25.90
C SER A 41 9.51 14.74 24.55
N PHE A 42 10.17 15.84 24.15
CA PHE A 42 9.91 16.51 22.88
C PHE A 42 10.49 15.74 21.68
N LEU A 43 11.70 15.19 21.81
CA LEU A 43 12.30 14.35 20.79
C LEU A 43 11.52 13.04 20.62
N TRP A 44 11.11 12.40 21.72
CA TRP A 44 10.29 11.19 21.68
C TRP A 44 8.91 11.45 21.06
N PHE A 45 8.30 12.60 21.37
CA PHE A 45 7.03 13.04 20.77
C PHE A 45 7.15 13.28 19.26
N SER A 46 8.23 13.93 18.80
CA SER A 46 8.52 14.12 17.38
C SER A 46 8.74 12.79 16.65
N SER A 47 9.48 11.86 17.26
CA SER A 47 9.71 10.53 16.69
C SER A 47 8.43 9.70 16.56
N CYS A 48 7.59 9.66 17.60
CA CYS A 48 6.29 8.96 17.55
C CYS A 48 5.34 9.56 16.51
N TRP A 49 5.34 10.89 16.37
CA TRP A 49 4.53 11.57 15.37
C TRP A 49 4.96 11.22 13.94
N ILE A 50 6.28 11.18 13.68
CA ILE A 50 6.82 10.79 12.38
C ILE A 50 6.47 9.33 12.05
N LEU A 51 6.58 8.42 13.02
CA LEU A 51 6.22 7.01 12.84
C LEU A 51 4.75 6.84 12.48
N TYR A 52 3.84 7.54 13.17
CA TYR A 52 2.41 7.49 12.88
C TYR A 52 2.07 8.02 11.48
N LEU A 53 2.71 9.12 11.06
CA LEU A 53 2.52 9.67 9.72
C LEU A 53 3.02 8.72 8.63
N LEU A 54 4.15 8.04 8.86
CA LEU A 54 4.70 7.05 7.93
C LEU A 54 3.73 5.86 7.76
N GLU A 55 3.19 5.32 8.85
CA GLU A 55 2.24 4.19 8.81
C GLU A 55 0.94 4.57 8.09
N LYS A 56 0.42 5.79 8.33
CA LYS A 56 -0.76 6.30 7.62
C LYS A 56 -0.48 6.50 6.14
N LEU A 57 0.67 7.06 5.81
CA LEU A 57 1.08 7.28 4.42
C LEU A 57 1.23 5.93 3.69
N GLU A 58 1.88 4.96 4.30
CA GLU A 58 2.03 3.60 3.78
C GLU A 58 0.67 2.96 3.47
N THR A 59 -0.28 3.07 4.39
CA THR A 59 -1.64 2.52 4.21
C THR A 59 -2.33 3.13 2.99
N VAL A 60 -2.27 4.46 2.84
CA VAL A 60 -2.88 5.17 1.71
C VAL A 60 -2.18 4.84 0.39
N LEU A 61 -0.85 4.79 0.39
CA LEU A 61 -0.05 4.42 -0.78
C LEU A 61 -0.34 2.98 -1.22
N CYS A 62 -0.46 2.04 -0.28
CA CYS A 62 -0.82 0.66 -0.59
C CYS A 62 -2.23 0.55 -1.18
N ALA A 63 -3.22 1.24 -0.60
CA ALA A 63 -4.58 1.24 -1.12
C ALA A 63 -4.67 1.81 -2.54
N GLU A 64 -3.99 2.93 -2.78
CA GLU A 64 -3.92 3.54 -4.11
C GLU A 64 -3.11 2.68 -5.09
N GLY A 65 -2.07 1.97 -4.62
CA GLY A 65 -1.28 1.04 -5.43
C GLY A 65 -2.10 -0.16 -5.91
N VAL A 66 -2.87 -0.77 -5.01
CA VAL A 66 -3.84 -1.83 -5.35
C VAL A 66 -4.87 -1.33 -6.36
N ARG A 67 -5.42 -0.13 -6.15
CA ARG A 67 -6.39 0.48 -7.07
C ARG A 67 -5.78 0.73 -8.45
N SER A 68 -4.56 1.28 -8.49
CA SER A 68 -3.80 1.52 -9.72
C SER A 68 -3.55 0.25 -10.49
N ALA A 69 -3.07 -0.80 -9.82
CA ALA A 69 -2.82 -2.11 -10.41
C ALA A 69 -4.09 -2.82 -10.89
N SER A 70 -5.27 -2.47 -10.36
CA SER A 70 -6.54 -2.98 -10.86
C SER A 70 -7.00 -2.27 -12.14
N ASP A 71 -6.63 -1.01 -12.33
CA ASP A 71 -7.15 -0.12 -13.37
C ASP A 71 -6.12 0.09 -14.50
N ASP A 72 -5.35 1.18 -14.44
CA ASP A 72 -4.53 1.73 -15.53
C ASP A 72 -3.02 1.70 -15.24
N CYS A 73 -2.61 1.27 -14.04
CA CYS A 73 -1.23 1.29 -13.56
C CYS A 73 -0.55 2.68 -13.58
N ALA A 74 -1.30 3.78 -13.73
CA ALA A 74 -0.72 5.09 -13.99
C ALA A 74 0.00 5.71 -12.78
N SER A 75 -0.54 5.49 -11.59
CA SER A 75 0.02 5.98 -10.32
C SER A 75 1.07 5.04 -9.72
N LEU A 76 1.11 3.78 -10.17
CA LEU A 76 1.97 2.72 -9.63
C LEU A 76 3.47 3.06 -9.62
N PRO A 77 4.07 3.69 -10.66
CA PRO A 77 5.49 4.04 -10.64
C PRO A 77 5.87 5.02 -9.53
N HIS A 78 4.99 5.99 -9.25
CA HIS A 78 5.22 7.00 -8.22
C HIS A 78 5.04 6.41 -6.82
N ILE A 79 4.01 5.58 -6.66
CA ILE A 79 3.74 4.87 -5.40
C ILE A 79 4.88 3.94 -5.04
N LEU A 80 5.35 3.14 -6.01
CA LEU A 80 6.44 2.21 -5.77
C LEU A 80 7.73 2.98 -5.42
N SER A 81 8.00 4.10 -6.08
CA SER A 81 9.16 4.93 -5.76
C SER A 81 9.12 5.45 -4.31
N LEU A 82 7.95 5.89 -3.82
CA LEU A 82 7.77 6.34 -2.44
C LEU A 82 7.90 5.19 -1.44
N LEU A 83 7.33 4.02 -1.75
CA LEU A 83 7.42 2.84 -0.87
C LEU A 83 8.83 2.25 -0.85
N THR A 84 9.57 2.29 -1.95
CA THR A 84 10.98 1.88 -1.98
C THR A 84 11.85 2.83 -1.14
N LEU A 85 11.56 4.14 -1.16
CA LEU A 85 12.25 5.10 -0.29
C LEU A 85 11.95 4.86 1.20
N ALA A 86 10.75 4.38 1.51
CA ALA A 86 10.32 4.06 2.87
C ALA A 86 10.65 2.61 3.30
N ASP A 87 11.20 1.78 2.41
CA ASP A 87 11.43 0.34 2.61
C ASP A 87 10.16 -0.47 2.96
N CYS A 88 9.01 -0.05 2.40
CA CYS A 88 7.68 -0.62 2.68
C CYS A 88 7.07 -1.34 1.46
N THR A 89 7.88 -1.84 0.52
CA THR A 89 7.36 -2.48 -0.71
C THR A 89 6.67 -3.82 -0.45
N ASP A 90 7.05 -4.51 0.63
CA ASP A 90 6.46 -5.78 1.01
C ASP A 90 4.99 -5.64 1.44
N SER A 91 4.65 -4.52 2.07
CA SER A 91 3.27 -4.20 2.43
C SER A 91 2.37 -4.06 1.20
N LEU A 92 2.86 -3.37 0.15
CA LEU A 92 2.14 -3.30 -1.11
C LEU A 92 2.01 -4.68 -1.77
N THR A 93 3.06 -5.50 -1.73
CA THR A 93 3.03 -6.87 -2.24
C THR A 93 1.94 -7.69 -1.53
N ALA A 94 1.92 -7.66 -0.19
CA ALA A 94 0.91 -8.36 0.61
C ALA A 94 -0.52 -7.90 0.29
N ARG A 95 -0.72 -6.58 0.15
CA ARG A 95 -2.03 -5.99 -0.21
C ARG A 95 -2.44 -6.35 -1.65
N LEU A 96 -1.53 -6.35 -2.61
CA LEU A 96 -1.81 -6.80 -3.99
C LEU A 96 -2.21 -8.27 -4.02
N VAL A 97 -1.50 -9.13 -3.29
CA VAL A 97 -1.81 -10.56 -3.23
C VAL A 97 -3.20 -10.78 -2.60
N SER A 98 -3.45 -10.18 -1.43
CA SER A 98 -4.69 -10.34 -0.66
C SER A 98 -5.92 -9.74 -1.35
N ASP A 99 -5.80 -8.50 -1.83
CA ASP A 99 -6.98 -7.71 -2.20
C ASP A 99 -7.25 -7.70 -3.70
N LEU A 100 -6.23 -7.99 -4.51
CA LEU A 100 -6.34 -7.93 -5.97
C LEU A 100 -6.22 -9.31 -6.61
N ILE A 101 -5.13 -10.02 -6.33
CA ILE A 101 -4.77 -11.25 -7.05
C ILE A 101 -5.66 -12.41 -6.56
N TYR A 102 -5.67 -12.68 -5.25
CA TYR A 102 -6.42 -13.79 -4.69
C TYR A 102 -7.92 -13.74 -5.04
N PRO A 103 -8.64 -12.61 -4.85
CA PRO A 103 -10.07 -12.54 -5.15
C PRO A 103 -10.39 -12.61 -6.64
N LYS A 104 -9.46 -12.16 -7.51
CA LYS A 104 -9.66 -12.24 -8.97
C LYS A 104 -9.39 -13.63 -9.52
N LEU A 105 -8.42 -14.36 -8.96
CA LEU A 105 -7.91 -15.60 -9.54
C LEU A 105 -8.42 -16.87 -8.85
N VAL A 106 -8.61 -16.83 -7.53
CA VAL A 106 -9.02 -18.01 -6.76
C VAL A 106 -10.53 -18.00 -6.59
N ARG A 107 -11.20 -18.97 -7.22
CA ARG A 107 -12.62 -19.24 -7.03
C ARG A 107 -12.80 -20.63 -6.44
N PRO A 108 -13.71 -20.85 -5.48
CA PRO A 108 -13.95 -22.18 -4.94
C PRO A 108 -14.36 -23.14 -6.06
N SER A 109 -13.60 -24.22 -6.25
CA SER A 109 -13.88 -25.29 -7.20
C SER A 109 -13.80 -26.62 -6.47
N LYS A 110 -14.62 -27.58 -6.89
CA LYS A 110 -14.55 -28.97 -6.37
C LYS A 110 -13.34 -29.73 -6.93
N ASP A 111 -12.83 -29.29 -8.08
CA ASP A 111 -11.68 -29.88 -8.75
C ASP A 111 -10.45 -28.97 -8.57
N HIS A 112 -9.46 -29.46 -7.82
CA HIS A 112 -8.22 -28.77 -7.51
C HIS A 112 -7.32 -28.63 -8.75
N TYR A 113 -7.35 -29.59 -9.67
CA TYR A 113 -6.55 -29.55 -10.89
C TYR A 113 -7.09 -28.49 -11.86
N GLU A 114 -8.41 -28.41 -12.01
CA GLU A 114 -9.06 -27.36 -12.81
C GLU A 114 -8.93 -25.97 -12.14
N LEU A 115 -8.93 -25.90 -10.81
CA LEU A 115 -8.59 -24.67 -10.09
C LEU A 115 -7.16 -24.22 -10.40
N LEU A 116 -6.18 -25.13 -10.31
CA LEU A 116 -4.79 -24.83 -10.58
C LEU A 116 -4.60 -24.30 -12.01
N LYS A 117 -5.19 -24.97 -13.00
CA LYS A 117 -5.19 -24.51 -14.41
C LYS A 117 -5.77 -23.11 -14.54
N ALA A 118 -6.93 -22.86 -13.92
CA ALA A 118 -7.60 -21.56 -13.97
C ALA A 118 -6.74 -20.45 -13.34
N VAL A 119 -6.09 -20.73 -12.21
CA VAL A 119 -5.16 -19.80 -11.54
C VAL A 119 -3.97 -19.48 -12.44
N PHE A 120 -3.30 -20.49 -13.01
CA PHE A 120 -2.17 -20.25 -13.93
C PHE A 120 -2.57 -19.47 -15.19
N ALA A 121 -3.74 -19.77 -15.76
CA ALA A 121 -4.27 -19.03 -16.90
C ALA A 121 -4.58 -17.56 -16.51
N GLY A 122 -5.15 -17.37 -15.33
CA GLY A 122 -5.44 -16.05 -14.77
C GLY A 122 -4.19 -15.21 -14.50
N VAL A 123 -3.14 -15.81 -13.92
CA VAL A 123 -1.83 -15.15 -13.72
C VAL A 123 -1.24 -14.72 -15.05
N LYS A 124 -1.22 -15.60 -16.07
CA LYS A 124 -0.71 -15.26 -17.41
C LYS A 124 -1.49 -14.09 -18.02
N LYS A 125 -2.82 -14.10 -17.89
CA LYS A 125 -3.68 -13.02 -18.38
C LYS A 125 -3.41 -11.69 -17.66
N MET A 126 -3.26 -11.72 -16.34
CA MET A 126 -2.98 -10.53 -15.53
C MET A 126 -1.61 -9.93 -15.87
N ARG A 127 -0.59 -10.79 -16.04
CA ARG A 127 0.75 -10.37 -16.51
C ARG A 127 0.70 -9.68 -17.87
N ALA A 128 -0.01 -10.28 -18.84
CA ALA A 128 -0.16 -9.69 -20.17
C ALA A 128 -0.86 -8.32 -20.11
N ASN A 129 -1.96 -8.23 -19.34
CA ASN A 129 -2.70 -6.99 -19.17
C ASN A 129 -1.84 -5.88 -18.54
N TRP A 130 -1.09 -6.18 -17.48
CA TRP A 130 -0.18 -5.19 -16.88
C TRP A 130 0.94 -4.77 -17.81
N SER A 131 1.50 -5.71 -18.60
CA SER A 131 2.51 -5.39 -19.61
C SER A 131 1.97 -4.45 -20.70
N GLU A 132 0.70 -4.62 -21.10
CA GLU A 132 0.04 -3.76 -22.07
C GLU A 132 -0.23 -2.36 -21.49
N LEU A 133 -0.74 -2.29 -20.26
CA LEU A 133 -1.09 -1.03 -19.59
C LEU A 133 0.12 -0.16 -19.23
N LEU A 134 1.22 -0.76 -18.79
CA LEU A 134 2.44 -0.02 -18.42
C LEU A 134 3.13 0.60 -19.64
N GLY A 135 2.95 0.00 -20.82
CA GLY A 135 3.65 0.38 -22.04
C GLY A 135 5.18 0.26 -21.93
N PRO A 136 5.92 0.69 -22.97
CA PRO A 136 7.38 0.54 -23.04
C PRO A 136 8.14 1.45 -22.05
N LYS A 137 7.47 2.45 -21.47
CA LYS A 137 8.11 3.44 -20.57
C LYS A 137 8.38 2.88 -19.18
N TYR A 138 7.53 1.96 -18.70
CA TYR A 138 7.58 1.42 -17.34
C TYR A 138 7.83 -0.10 -17.30
N SER A 139 8.15 -0.72 -18.44
CA SER A 139 8.37 -2.17 -18.61
C SER A 139 9.62 -2.74 -17.92
N GLY A 140 10.38 -1.92 -17.17
CA GLY A 140 11.58 -2.35 -16.46
C GLY A 140 11.28 -2.73 -15.00
N SER A 141 11.52 -1.78 -14.09
CA SER A 141 11.42 -2.00 -12.65
C SER A 141 10.01 -2.34 -12.18
N ILE A 142 8.99 -1.68 -12.73
CA ILE A 142 7.60 -1.91 -12.32
C ILE A 142 7.11 -3.28 -12.77
N GLN A 143 7.45 -3.67 -14.00
CA GLN A 143 7.12 -4.99 -14.51
C GLN A 143 7.82 -6.09 -13.70
N ALA A 144 9.09 -5.91 -13.34
CA ALA A 144 9.81 -6.84 -12.48
C ALA A 144 9.14 -6.99 -11.10
N PHE A 145 8.72 -5.88 -10.48
CA PHE A 145 7.99 -5.90 -9.22
C PHE A 145 6.65 -6.65 -9.31
N LEU A 146 5.88 -6.40 -10.37
CA LEU A 146 4.60 -7.09 -10.59
C LEU A 146 4.79 -8.58 -10.88
N ASP A 147 5.80 -8.95 -11.67
CA ASP A 147 6.15 -10.34 -11.95
C ASP A 147 6.57 -11.06 -10.65
N GLN A 148 7.36 -10.40 -9.81
CA GLN A 148 7.74 -10.92 -8.49
C GLN A 148 6.51 -11.07 -7.58
N THR A 149 5.58 -10.13 -7.60
CA THR A 149 4.32 -10.21 -6.83
C THR A 149 3.47 -11.41 -7.27
N LEU A 150 3.35 -11.66 -8.57
CA LEU A 150 2.65 -12.84 -9.11
C LEU A 150 3.35 -14.14 -8.72
N LEU A 151 4.69 -14.15 -8.73
CA LEU A 151 5.47 -15.31 -8.29
C LEU A 151 5.24 -15.58 -6.80
N THR A 152 5.27 -14.56 -5.94
CA THR A 152 4.97 -14.67 -4.51
C THR A 152 3.57 -15.24 -4.29
N PHE A 153 2.57 -14.77 -5.04
CA PHE A 153 1.22 -15.36 -5.00
C PHE A 153 1.22 -16.84 -5.39
N LEU A 154 1.88 -17.21 -6.50
CA LEU A 154 1.92 -18.61 -6.94
C LEU A 154 2.58 -19.54 -5.91
N LEU A 155 3.70 -19.12 -5.34
CA LEU A 155 4.41 -19.89 -4.32
C LEU A 155 3.53 -20.06 -3.07
N THR A 156 2.91 -18.98 -2.60
CA THR A 156 2.01 -19.03 -1.43
C THR A 156 0.69 -19.76 -1.70
N PHE A 157 0.25 -19.85 -2.96
CA PHE A 157 -0.94 -20.60 -3.35
C PHE A 157 -0.68 -22.10 -3.44
N VAL A 158 0.50 -22.52 -3.95
CA VAL A 158 0.87 -23.93 -4.08
C VAL A 158 1.31 -24.56 -2.75
N ASP A 159 1.83 -23.75 -1.82
CA ASP A 159 2.20 -24.19 -0.48
C ASP A 159 0.99 -24.52 0.41
N LYS A 160 -0.21 -24.06 0.04
CA LYS A 160 -1.47 -24.33 0.76
C LYS A 160 -2.18 -25.57 0.24
#